data_AF-A0A954QXJ9-F1
#
_entry.id   AF-A0A954QXJ9-F1
#
_cell.length_a   1.000
_cell.length_b   1.000
_cell.length_c   1.000
_cell.angle_alpha   90.00
_cell.angle_beta   90.00
_cell.angle_gamma   90.00
#
_symmetry.space_group_name_H-M   'P 1'
#
loop_
_entity.id
_entity.type
_entity.pdbx_description
1 polymer ?
#
loop_
_entity_poly.entity_id
_entity_poly.type
_entity_poly.pdbx_seq_one_letter_code
_entity_poly.pdbx_strand_id
1 'polypeptide(L)'
;MLAENNITVRAAVSGPNRFALGTRSRVPARKRTLASVRGLGWLAVALLLAFTATVRADEEPKFDAAALEFFEKEVRPILAERCYECHSATTAEPKGGLRVDSRAAMLVGGETGPAITPGKPNESLLIDAINYGDIYQMPPKTKMPPREIAVLTKWVAMNAPWPPEETKVIAKETFDIERLKAEHWCWNPIQRPETPEVANTDWPRQTLDRFILRRLEQAGLTPSAAADKRTLIRRVYFDLIGLPPSPAEVDAFVADDSPKALEVVVDRLLDSPRFGERWARHWLDLVRYAETYGHEFDFPIPNAFRYRDYVIRAFNE
;
A
#
# COMPACT_ATOMS: atom_id res chain seq x y z
N MET A 1 -19.85 52.12 -8.73
CA MET A 1 -18.88 51.08 -9.14
C MET A 1 -19.20 49.82 -8.38
N LEU A 2 -19.14 48.66 -9.07
CA LEU A 2 -19.47 47.29 -8.61
C LEU A 2 -20.99 46.99 -8.69
N ALA A 3 -21.59 46.75 -9.85
CA ALA A 3 -21.44 45.63 -10.80
C ALA A 3 -21.92 44.28 -10.21
N GLU A 4 -23.21 44.03 -10.42
CA GLU A 4 -23.89 42.73 -10.27
C GLU A 4 -23.30 41.73 -11.26
N ASN A 5 -22.86 40.56 -10.80
CA ASN A 5 -22.55 39.42 -11.66
C ASN A 5 -23.41 38.23 -11.26
N ASN A 6 -24.48 38.08 -12.02
CA ASN A 6 -25.45 37.01 -12.00
C ASN A 6 -24.89 35.82 -12.81
N ILE A 7 -24.32 34.81 -12.15
CA ILE A 7 -23.86 33.58 -12.83
C ILE A 7 -25.02 32.58 -12.83
N THR A 8 -25.64 32.46 -14.01
CA THR A 8 -26.61 31.44 -14.37
C THR A 8 -25.89 30.14 -14.71
N VAL A 9 -26.07 29.09 -13.89
CA VAL A 9 -25.62 27.73 -14.24
C VAL A 9 -26.71 27.08 -15.08
N ARG A 10 -26.54 27.07 -16.41
CA ARG A 10 -27.35 26.25 -17.33
C ARG A 10 -26.91 24.79 -17.22
N ALA A 11 -27.80 23.95 -16.71
CA ALA A 11 -27.68 22.49 -16.80
C ALA A 11 -27.83 22.05 -18.26
N ALA A 12 -26.77 21.48 -18.84
CA ALA A 12 -26.82 20.80 -20.13
C ALA A 12 -27.28 19.36 -19.91
N VAL A 13 -28.54 19.10 -20.26
CA VAL A 13 -29.11 17.76 -20.43
C VAL A 13 -28.39 17.09 -21.60
N SER A 14 -27.71 15.97 -21.34
CA SER A 14 -27.20 15.08 -22.38
C SER A 14 -27.96 13.75 -22.30
N GLY A 15 -28.60 13.39 -23.41
CA GLY A 15 -29.44 12.22 -23.55
C GLY A 15 -28.66 10.90 -23.66
N PRO A 16 -29.38 9.76 -23.77
CA PRO A 16 -28.80 8.44 -23.61
C PRO A 16 -27.99 7.99 -24.82
N ASN A 17 -26.71 7.68 -24.59
CA ASN A 17 -25.83 7.01 -25.56
C ASN A 17 -26.29 5.58 -25.83
N ARG A 18 -26.89 5.36 -27.00
CA ARG A 18 -27.09 4.02 -27.59
C ARG A 18 -25.77 3.53 -28.17
N PHE A 19 -25.13 2.58 -27.50
CA PHE A 19 -24.01 1.81 -28.08
C PHE A 19 -24.54 0.86 -29.14
N ALA A 20 -24.31 1.20 -30.41
CA ALA A 20 -24.54 0.31 -31.54
C ALA A 20 -23.44 -0.76 -31.62
N LEU A 21 -23.87 -2.03 -31.66
CA LEU A 21 -23.02 -3.19 -31.91
C LEU A 21 -22.42 -3.13 -33.32
N GLY A 22 -21.15 -2.75 -33.41
CA GLY A 22 -20.35 -2.85 -34.64
C GLY A 22 -19.93 -4.30 -34.91
N THR A 23 -20.35 -4.81 -36.05
CA THR A 23 -20.00 -6.13 -36.60
C THR A 23 -18.51 -6.22 -36.91
N ARG A 24 -17.76 -7.10 -36.23
CA ARG A 24 -16.36 -7.40 -36.55
C ARG A 24 -16.29 -8.32 -37.77
N SER A 25 -15.74 -7.81 -38.86
CA SER A 25 -15.34 -8.58 -40.04
C SER A 25 -14.18 -9.52 -39.70
N ARG A 26 -14.31 -10.78 -40.12
CA ARG A 26 -13.28 -11.82 -39.99
C ARG A 26 -12.21 -11.62 -41.05
N VAL A 27 -10.96 -11.39 -40.63
CA VAL A 27 -9.77 -11.46 -41.49
C VAL A 27 -9.26 -12.92 -41.51
N PRO A 28 -8.98 -13.54 -42.66
CA PRO A 28 -8.54 -14.93 -42.70
C PRO A 28 -7.05 -15.07 -42.36
N ALA A 29 -6.73 -16.08 -41.55
CA ALA A 29 -5.39 -16.45 -41.14
C ALA A 29 -4.56 -17.00 -42.31
N ARG A 30 -3.40 -16.40 -42.56
CA ARG A 30 -2.41 -16.88 -43.54
C ARG A 30 -1.55 -17.97 -42.88
N LYS A 31 -1.70 -19.21 -43.35
CA LYS A 31 -0.88 -20.35 -42.93
C LYS A 31 0.57 -20.13 -43.39
N ARG A 32 1.53 -20.09 -42.45
CA ARG A 32 2.96 -20.20 -42.75
C ARG A 32 3.40 -21.64 -42.48
N THR A 33 3.67 -22.36 -43.55
CA THR A 33 4.37 -23.65 -43.55
C THR A 33 5.85 -23.41 -43.23
N LEU A 34 6.33 -23.94 -42.09
CA LEU A 34 7.75 -24.06 -41.79
C LEU A 34 8.22 -25.42 -42.30
N ALA A 35 9.01 -25.39 -43.37
CA ALA A 35 9.78 -26.54 -43.83
C ALA A 35 10.97 -26.74 -42.90
N SER A 36 11.13 -27.98 -42.45
CA SER A 36 12.23 -28.50 -41.66
C SER A 36 13.50 -28.63 -42.51
N VAL A 37 14.60 -28.05 -42.05
CA VAL A 37 15.95 -28.42 -42.49
C VAL A 37 16.70 -28.94 -41.27
N ARG A 38 16.85 -30.25 -41.22
CA ARG A 38 17.80 -30.95 -40.35
C ARG A 38 19.15 -30.98 -41.07
N GLY A 39 20.23 -30.69 -40.35
CA GLY A 39 21.55 -31.21 -40.71
C GLY A 39 22.71 -30.24 -40.51
N LEU A 40 23.71 -30.73 -39.77
CA LEU A 40 25.11 -30.29 -39.70
C LEU A 40 25.42 -29.01 -38.94
N GLY A 41 25.98 -29.19 -37.74
CA GLY A 41 26.61 -28.12 -36.96
C GLY A 41 27.07 -28.53 -35.57
N TRP A 42 27.44 -29.80 -35.37
CA TRP A 42 28.25 -30.21 -34.21
C TRP A 42 29.71 -30.15 -34.66
N LEU A 43 30.58 -29.51 -33.86
CA LEU A 43 32.00 -29.18 -34.08
C LEU A 43 32.27 -27.84 -34.77
N ALA A 44 32.10 -26.71 -34.05
CA ALA A 44 33.02 -25.54 -34.09
C ALA A 44 32.49 -24.31 -33.30
N VAL A 45 32.03 -24.44 -32.06
CA VAL A 45 31.94 -23.28 -31.12
C VAL A 45 32.28 -23.72 -29.69
N ALA A 46 33.36 -24.49 -29.54
CA ALA A 46 33.97 -24.84 -28.26
C ALA A 46 35.30 -24.08 -28.04
N LEU A 47 35.43 -22.90 -28.67
CA LEU A 47 36.61 -22.02 -28.55
C LEU A 47 36.20 -20.55 -28.50
N LEU A 48 35.38 -20.20 -27.50
CA LEU A 48 35.19 -18.85 -27.00
C LEU A 48 34.79 -18.89 -25.51
N LEU A 49 35.46 -19.79 -24.78
CA LEU A 49 35.47 -19.92 -23.32
C LEU A 49 36.85 -19.49 -22.83
N ALA A 50 37.12 -18.18 -22.80
CA ALA A 50 38.21 -17.57 -22.02
C ALA A 50 38.17 -16.04 -22.15
N PHE A 51 37.08 -15.41 -21.72
CA PHE A 51 37.18 -14.07 -21.15
C PHE A 51 36.51 -14.11 -19.79
N THR A 52 37.16 -14.84 -18.87
CA THR A 52 36.93 -14.64 -17.45
C THR A 52 37.37 -13.21 -17.16
N ALA A 53 36.41 -12.29 -17.13
CA ALA A 53 36.60 -11.06 -16.39
C ALA A 53 36.87 -11.48 -14.94
N THR A 54 38.14 -11.52 -14.56
CA THR A 54 38.53 -11.51 -13.17
C THR A 54 37.95 -10.23 -12.60
N VAL A 55 36.79 -10.35 -11.95
CA VAL A 55 36.34 -9.35 -10.99
C VAL A 55 37.45 -9.30 -9.95
N ARG A 56 38.32 -8.30 -10.07
CA ARG A 56 39.16 -7.90 -8.96
C ARG A 56 38.17 -7.54 -7.86
N ALA A 57 38.15 -8.35 -6.81
CA ALA A 57 37.71 -7.84 -5.53
C ALA A 57 38.53 -6.57 -5.31
N ASP A 58 37.86 -5.41 -5.22
CA ASP A 58 38.52 -4.18 -4.83
C ASP A 58 39.21 -4.47 -3.50
N GLU A 59 40.54 -4.56 -3.53
CA GLU A 59 41.36 -4.76 -2.36
C GLU A 59 41.08 -3.55 -1.46
N GLU A 60 40.49 -3.78 -0.28
CA GLU A 60 40.21 -2.68 0.64
C GLU A 60 41.49 -1.86 0.83
N PRO A 61 41.41 -0.51 0.73
CA PRO A 61 42.59 0.32 0.83
C PRO A 61 43.29 0.05 2.16
N LYS A 62 44.50 -0.53 2.08
CA LYS A 62 45.36 -0.72 3.24
C LYS A 62 45.84 0.66 3.68
N PHE A 63 45.28 1.16 4.78
CA PHE A 63 45.70 2.42 5.37
C PHE A 63 47.03 2.25 6.11
N ASP A 64 47.88 3.27 6.05
CA ASP A 64 49.12 3.27 6.82
C ASP A 64 48.85 3.43 8.33
N ALA A 65 49.85 3.07 9.15
CA ALA A 65 49.71 3.10 10.60
C ALA A 65 49.45 4.51 11.15
N ALA A 66 49.99 5.56 10.53
CA ALA A 66 49.82 6.93 10.98
C ALA A 66 48.38 7.42 10.73
N ALA A 67 47.77 7.02 9.62
CA ALA A 67 46.39 7.32 9.27
C ALA A 67 45.40 6.61 10.22
N LEU A 68 45.69 5.36 10.59
CA LEU A 68 44.90 4.63 11.58
C LEU A 68 45.06 5.24 12.99
N GLU A 69 46.27 5.64 13.36
CA GLU A 69 46.51 6.32 14.64
C GLU A 69 45.76 7.66 14.72
N PHE A 70 45.77 8.43 13.64
CA PHE A 70 44.97 9.67 13.55
C PHE A 70 43.48 9.39 13.72
N PHE A 71 42.97 8.33 13.09
CA PHE A 71 41.58 7.94 13.25
C PHE A 71 41.24 7.58 14.71
N GLU A 72 42.03 6.72 15.35
CA GLU A 72 41.77 6.27 16.72
C GLU A 72 41.88 7.40 17.76
N LYS A 73 42.85 8.32 17.59
CA LYS A 73 43.10 9.39 18.56
C LYS A 73 42.25 10.63 18.34
N GLU A 74 41.99 11.00 17.09
CA GLU A 74 41.37 12.29 16.78
C GLU A 74 39.93 12.13 16.27
N VAL A 75 39.60 11.06 15.53
CA VAL A 75 38.30 10.93 14.84
C VAL A 75 37.30 10.11 15.63
N ARG A 76 37.67 8.89 16.07
CA ARG A 76 36.78 7.98 16.79
C ARG A 76 36.19 8.61 18.06
N PRO A 77 36.93 9.38 18.88
CA PRO A 77 36.36 10.05 20.06
C PRO A 77 35.27 11.05 19.68
N ILE A 78 35.45 11.82 18.60
CA ILE A 78 34.46 12.79 18.12
C ILE A 78 33.18 12.06 17.68
N LEU A 79 33.30 10.99 16.88
CA LEU A 79 32.15 10.20 16.43
C LEU A 79 31.39 9.59 17.61
N ALA A 80 32.12 9.06 18.60
CA ALA A 80 31.55 8.47 19.80
C ALA A 80 30.80 9.51 20.66
N GLU A 81 31.40 10.68 20.89
CA GLU A 81 30.82 11.72 21.74
C GLU A 81 29.65 12.46 21.07
N ARG A 82 29.74 12.72 19.76
CA ARG A 82 28.80 13.62 19.05
C ARG A 82 27.74 12.89 18.23
N CYS A 83 27.99 11.64 17.82
CA CYS A 83 27.18 11.01 16.78
C CYS A 83 26.56 9.67 17.21
N TYR A 84 27.24 8.86 18.03
CA TYR A 84 26.79 7.48 18.32
C TYR A 84 25.46 7.38 19.08
N GLU A 85 25.11 8.40 19.88
CA GLU A 85 23.81 8.45 20.57
C GLU A 85 22.63 8.27 19.60
N CYS A 86 22.72 8.86 18.41
CA CYS A 86 21.67 8.86 17.41
C CYS A 86 21.96 8.02 16.15
N HIS A 87 23.23 7.71 15.87
CA HIS A 87 23.67 7.12 14.59
C HIS A 87 24.62 5.93 14.79
N SER A 88 24.30 4.99 15.69
CA SER A 88 25.10 3.77 15.92
C SER A 88 24.25 2.50 15.86
N ALA A 89 24.88 1.31 15.79
CA ALA A 89 24.19 0.03 15.94
C ALA A 89 23.51 -0.17 17.30
N THR A 90 23.97 0.54 18.33
CA THR A 90 23.37 0.42 19.68
C THR A 90 22.07 1.21 19.82
N THR A 91 21.77 2.10 18.86
CA THR A 91 20.50 2.81 18.79
C THR A 91 19.47 1.94 18.10
N ALA A 92 18.35 1.62 18.76
CA ALA A 92 17.29 0.78 18.20
C ALA A 92 16.73 1.34 16.87
N GLU A 93 16.67 2.66 16.74
CA GLU A 93 16.26 3.37 15.52
C GLU A 93 17.25 4.51 15.20
N PRO A 94 18.33 4.23 14.46
CA PRO A 94 19.29 5.25 14.05
C PRO A 94 18.61 6.32 13.20
N LYS A 95 18.83 7.60 13.51
CA LYS A 95 18.17 8.70 12.80
C LYS A 95 18.59 8.72 11.33
N GLY A 96 17.60 8.87 10.44
CA GLY A 96 17.80 8.83 8.97
C GLY A 96 18.35 7.51 8.44
N GLY A 97 18.23 6.41 9.21
CA GLY A 97 18.80 5.11 8.86
C GLY A 97 20.33 5.11 8.79
N LEU A 98 20.99 6.15 9.29
CA LEU A 98 22.43 6.35 9.16
C LEU A 98 23.18 5.76 10.35
N ARG A 99 24.28 5.05 10.05
CA ARG A 99 25.26 4.55 11.00
C ARG A 99 26.63 5.17 10.73
N VAL A 100 27.24 5.75 11.77
CA VAL A 100 28.58 6.37 11.74
C VAL A 100 29.63 5.60 12.57
N ASP A 101 29.22 4.49 13.16
CA ASP A 101 30.05 3.54 13.92
C ASP A 101 30.77 2.53 13.03
N SER A 102 30.65 2.66 11.70
CA SER A 102 31.34 1.82 10.73
C SER A 102 31.57 2.56 9.43
N ARG A 103 32.80 2.46 8.89
CA ARG A 103 33.13 2.98 7.57
C ARG A 103 32.23 2.39 6.49
N ALA A 104 32.02 1.07 6.51
CA ALA A 104 31.22 0.39 5.49
C ALA A 104 29.75 0.86 5.55
N ALA A 105 29.20 1.11 6.74
CA ALA A 105 27.87 1.68 6.89
C ALA A 105 27.78 3.14 6.44
N MET A 106 28.81 3.96 6.66
CA MET A 106 28.85 5.34 6.17
C MET A 106 28.97 5.43 4.64
N LEU A 107 29.61 4.45 3.99
CA LEU A 107 29.70 4.37 2.52
C LEU A 107 28.36 4.00 1.88
N VAL A 108 27.58 3.11 2.51
CA VAL A 108 26.18 2.87 2.10
C VAL A 108 25.31 4.08 2.42
N GLY A 109 25.54 4.67 3.59
CA GLY A 109 24.83 5.84 4.08
C GLY A 109 23.39 5.55 4.52
N GLY A 110 22.61 6.62 4.66
CA GLY A 110 21.24 6.55 5.19
C GLY A 110 20.17 6.64 4.11
N GLU A 111 19.00 7.16 4.51
CA GLU A 111 17.88 7.44 3.60
C GLU A 111 18.28 8.36 2.44
N THR A 112 19.21 9.28 2.70
CA THR A 112 19.67 10.34 1.78
C THR A 112 20.86 9.95 0.91
N GLY A 113 21.38 8.73 1.06
CA GLY A 113 22.54 8.22 0.31
C GLY A 113 23.83 8.20 1.15
N PRO A 114 24.99 7.97 0.50
CA PRO A 114 26.30 7.85 1.15
C PRO A 114 26.62 9.03 2.07
N ALA A 115 27.03 8.75 3.31
CA ALA A 115 27.38 9.79 4.27
C ALA A 115 28.74 10.40 3.97
N ILE A 116 29.68 9.60 3.47
CA ILE A 116 31.03 10.03 3.13
C ILE A 116 31.39 9.57 1.71
N THR A 117 32.10 10.45 1.00
CA THR A 117 32.73 10.17 -0.28
C THR A 117 34.25 10.24 -0.06
N PRO A 118 34.96 9.10 0.08
CA PRO A 118 36.39 9.07 0.37
C PRO A 118 37.21 9.98 -0.55
N GLY A 119 38.08 10.80 0.03
CA GLY A 119 38.94 11.74 -0.70
C GLY A 119 38.24 13.03 -1.13
N LYS A 120 36.92 13.15 -0.93
CA LYS A 120 36.13 14.30 -1.39
C LYS A 120 35.23 14.88 -0.29
N PRO A 121 35.79 15.71 0.61
CA PRO A 121 35.02 16.29 1.72
C PRO A 121 33.83 17.13 1.25
N ASN A 122 34.00 17.91 0.18
CA ASN A 122 32.94 18.80 -0.33
C ASN A 122 31.77 18.05 -1.00
N GLU A 123 31.97 16.78 -1.38
CA GLU A 123 30.91 15.90 -1.91
C GLU A 123 30.33 14.97 -0.83
N SER A 124 30.75 15.12 0.44
CA SER A 124 30.35 14.24 1.54
C SER A 124 29.23 14.85 2.36
N LEU A 125 28.07 14.19 2.42
CA LEU A 125 26.89 14.65 3.15
C LEU A 125 27.15 14.86 4.65
N LEU A 126 28.01 14.03 5.26
CA LEU A 126 28.42 14.19 6.65
C LEU A 126 29.10 15.55 6.89
N ILE A 127 29.97 15.97 5.96
CA ILE A 127 30.73 17.22 6.07
C ILE A 127 29.82 18.43 5.84
N ASP A 128 28.89 18.35 4.89
CA ASP A 128 27.85 19.36 4.71
C ASP A 128 27.01 19.51 5.98
N ALA A 129 26.55 18.38 6.54
CA ALA A 129 25.66 18.37 7.69
C ALA A 129 26.29 18.98 8.96
N ILE A 130 27.56 18.65 9.26
CA ILE A 130 28.28 19.21 10.42
C ILE A 130 28.67 20.67 10.23
N ASN A 131 28.77 21.13 8.97
CA ASN A 131 28.98 22.54 8.67
C ASN A 131 27.69 23.36 8.71
N TYR A 132 26.53 22.72 8.91
CA TYR A 132 25.21 23.35 8.77
C TYR A 132 25.05 23.94 7.36
N GLY A 133 25.38 23.15 6.35
CA GLY A 133 25.14 23.49 4.96
C GLY A 133 23.66 23.41 4.60
N ASP A 134 23.40 23.18 3.31
CA ASP A 134 22.08 23.38 2.73
C ASP A 134 21.14 22.18 2.93
N ILE A 135 21.67 21.00 3.24
CA ILE A 135 20.90 19.75 3.23
C ILE A 135 20.33 19.44 4.63
N TYR A 136 21.20 19.32 5.64
CA TYR A 136 20.82 19.03 7.03
C TYR A 136 21.73 19.77 8.01
N GLN A 137 21.26 20.01 9.23
CA GLN A 137 22.08 20.57 10.31
C GLN A 137 22.25 19.53 11.41
N MET A 138 23.49 19.08 11.61
CA MET A 138 23.85 18.07 12.62
C MET A 138 25.09 18.50 13.41
N PRO A 139 25.18 18.22 14.72
CA PRO A 139 24.11 17.74 15.60
C PRO A 139 22.98 18.78 15.78
N PRO A 140 21.72 18.38 16.02
CA PRO A 140 20.57 19.29 15.98
C PRO A 140 20.54 20.30 17.13
N LYS A 141 21.17 19.98 18.27
CA LYS A 141 21.16 20.84 19.46
C LYS A 141 22.16 21.98 19.36
N THR A 142 23.37 21.71 18.89
CA THR A 142 24.47 22.68 18.90
C THR A 142 25.50 22.29 17.86
N LYS A 143 25.96 23.28 17.09
CA LYS A 143 27.00 23.10 16.09
C LYS A 143 28.32 22.72 16.76
N MET A 144 29.02 21.75 16.18
CA MET A 144 30.32 21.31 16.67
C MET A 144 31.37 22.43 16.56
N PRO A 145 32.38 22.42 17.44
CA PRO A 145 33.50 23.36 17.35
C PRO A 145 34.21 23.26 15.98
N PRO A 146 34.67 24.38 15.39
CA PRO A 146 35.36 24.37 14.09
C PRO A 146 36.57 23.43 14.03
N ARG A 147 37.25 23.22 15.17
CA ARG A 147 38.38 22.29 15.28
C ARG A 147 37.96 20.84 15.06
N GLU A 148 36.86 20.40 15.67
CA GLU A 148 36.34 19.03 15.50
C GLU A 148 35.88 18.80 14.05
N ILE A 149 35.21 19.81 13.46
CA ILE A 149 34.80 19.79 12.04
C ILE A 149 36.01 19.67 11.12
N ALA A 150 37.09 20.42 11.39
CA ALA A 150 38.32 20.36 10.60
C ALA A 150 38.99 18.98 10.68
N VAL A 151 38.96 18.31 11.85
CA VAL A 151 39.46 16.94 12.02
C VAL A 151 38.67 15.96 11.15
N LEU A 152 37.34 15.99 11.21
CA LEU A 152 36.49 15.12 10.39
C LEU A 152 36.64 15.40 8.89
N THR A 153 36.76 16.67 8.51
CA THR A 153 37.00 17.08 7.11
C THR A 153 38.33 16.53 6.60
N LYS A 154 39.41 16.64 7.39
CA LYS A 154 40.72 16.08 7.07
C LYS A 154 40.66 14.56 6.95
N TRP A 155 39.96 13.90 7.86
CA TRP A 155 39.79 12.45 7.84
C TRP A 155 39.13 11.95 6.55
N VAL A 156 38.06 12.60 6.09
CA VAL A 156 37.43 12.27 4.79
C VAL A 156 38.39 12.51 3.63
N ALA A 157 39.17 13.60 3.67
CA ALA A 157 40.19 13.89 2.65
C ALA A 157 41.29 12.81 2.57
N MET A 158 41.57 12.14 3.70
CA MET A 158 42.52 11.01 3.79
C MET A 158 41.90 9.66 3.34
N ASN A 159 40.80 9.68 2.58
CA ASN A 159 40.01 8.49 2.18
C ASN A 159 39.29 7.77 3.33
N ALA A 160 39.03 8.50 4.43
CA ALA A 160 38.40 8.00 5.64
C ALA A 160 39.07 6.71 6.16
N PRO A 161 40.33 6.77 6.66
CA PRO A 161 41.01 5.64 7.26
C PRO A 161 40.18 5.04 8.39
N TRP A 162 40.08 3.71 8.42
CA TRP A 162 39.35 2.94 9.43
C TRP A 162 40.05 1.57 9.59
N PRO A 163 40.25 1.08 10.82
CA PRO A 163 40.86 -0.23 11.03
C PRO A 163 39.97 -1.35 10.49
N PRO A 164 40.52 -2.47 10.00
CA PRO A 164 39.71 -3.58 9.52
C PRO A 164 38.84 -4.13 10.68
N GLU A 165 37.54 -3.92 10.58
CA GLU A 165 36.53 -4.37 11.55
C GLU A 165 35.39 -5.06 10.79
N GLU A 166 35.05 -6.28 11.17
CA GLU A 166 33.89 -6.97 10.61
C GLU A 166 32.60 -6.28 11.07
N THR A 167 31.99 -5.48 10.18
CA THR A 167 30.68 -4.89 10.44
C THR A 167 29.63 -5.54 9.56
N LYS A 168 28.52 -6.00 10.14
CA LYS A 168 27.31 -6.29 9.38
C LYS A 168 26.71 -4.98 8.87
N VAL A 169 26.93 -4.70 7.60
CA VAL A 169 26.22 -3.64 6.87
C VAL A 169 24.86 -4.20 6.48
N ILE A 170 23.79 -3.58 6.98
CA ILE A 170 22.45 -3.90 6.49
C ILE A 170 22.35 -3.20 5.15
N ALA A 171 22.39 -3.97 4.06
CA ALA A 171 22.19 -3.42 2.73
C ALA A 171 20.84 -2.71 2.69
N LYS A 172 20.80 -1.48 2.18
CA LYS A 172 19.56 -0.74 1.96
C LYS A 172 18.68 -1.60 1.05
N GLU A 173 17.51 -2.01 1.53
CA GLU A 173 16.54 -2.68 0.68
C GLU A 173 16.21 -1.73 -0.47
N THR A 174 16.63 -2.11 -1.67
CA THR A 174 16.36 -1.33 -2.87
C THR A 174 14.87 -1.39 -3.16
N PHE A 175 14.24 -0.23 -3.35
CA PHE A 175 12.85 -0.13 -3.75
C PHE A 175 12.68 -0.64 -5.19
N ASP A 176 12.52 -1.96 -5.32
CA ASP A 176 12.31 -2.63 -6.59
C ASP A 176 10.82 -2.56 -6.98
N ILE A 177 10.49 -1.50 -7.71
CA ILE A 177 9.14 -1.25 -8.21
C ILE A 177 8.64 -2.42 -9.07
N GLU A 178 9.51 -3.05 -9.85
CA GLU A 178 9.11 -4.10 -10.78
C GLU A 178 8.76 -5.39 -10.03
N ARG A 179 9.54 -5.75 -9.00
CA ARG A 179 9.15 -6.84 -8.08
C ARG A 179 7.84 -6.54 -7.38
N LEU A 180 7.68 -5.34 -6.80
CA LEU A 180 6.47 -4.97 -6.06
C LEU A 180 5.21 -4.97 -6.95
N LYS A 181 5.34 -4.55 -8.22
CA LYS A 181 4.26 -4.66 -9.20
C LYS A 181 3.93 -6.10 -9.52
N ALA A 182 4.92 -6.97 -9.68
CA ALA A 182 4.69 -8.37 -9.98
C ALA A 182 4.00 -9.12 -8.83
N GLU A 183 4.29 -8.76 -7.57
CA GLU A 183 3.75 -9.43 -6.39
C GLU A 183 2.39 -8.90 -5.95
N HIS A 184 2.14 -7.59 -6.10
CA HIS A 184 0.95 -6.98 -5.52
C HIS A 184 -0.30 -7.24 -6.37
N TRP A 185 -1.36 -7.77 -5.74
CA TRP A 185 -2.58 -8.24 -6.39
C TRP A 185 -3.28 -7.20 -7.30
N CYS A 186 -3.18 -5.90 -6.98
CA CYS A 186 -3.85 -4.85 -7.76
C CYS A 186 -3.23 -4.65 -9.15
N TRP A 187 -1.98 -5.07 -9.35
CA TRP A 187 -1.26 -4.96 -10.62
C TRP A 187 -1.34 -6.25 -11.46
N ASN A 188 -1.89 -7.32 -10.87
CA ASN A 188 -2.07 -8.58 -11.55
C ASN A 188 -3.48 -8.68 -12.14
N PRO A 189 -3.64 -9.18 -13.38
CA PRO A 189 -4.96 -9.41 -13.94
C PRO A 189 -5.80 -10.35 -13.07
N ILE A 190 -7.09 -10.01 -12.88
CA ILE A 190 -8.03 -10.86 -12.15
C ILE A 190 -8.15 -12.22 -12.86
N GLN A 191 -7.72 -13.28 -12.18
CA GLN A 191 -7.85 -14.64 -12.67
C GLN A 191 -9.20 -15.23 -12.22
N ARG A 192 -9.87 -15.98 -13.10
CA ARG A 192 -11.07 -16.73 -12.74
C ARG A 192 -10.64 -18.11 -12.24
N PRO A 193 -10.70 -18.40 -10.93
CA PRO A 193 -10.27 -19.68 -10.41
C PRO A 193 -11.20 -20.80 -10.88
N GLU A 194 -10.64 -22.01 -10.98
CA GLU A 194 -11.44 -23.21 -11.19
C GLU A 194 -12.37 -23.43 -9.99
N THR A 195 -13.56 -23.96 -10.27
CA THR A 195 -14.54 -24.25 -9.23
C THR A 195 -14.12 -25.49 -8.46
N PRO A 196 -13.99 -25.43 -7.13
CA PRO A 196 -13.52 -26.56 -6.36
C PRO A 196 -14.52 -27.71 -6.36
N GLU A 197 -13.98 -28.93 -6.30
CA GLU A 197 -14.74 -30.13 -5.96
C GLU A 197 -15.03 -30.16 -4.46
N VAL A 198 -16.26 -30.54 -4.11
CA VAL A 198 -16.77 -30.62 -2.74
C VAL A 198 -17.42 -31.97 -2.54
N ALA A 199 -17.35 -32.51 -1.33
CA ALA A 199 -17.94 -33.81 -1.01
C ALA A 199 -19.47 -33.75 -0.97
N ASN A 200 -20.04 -32.69 -0.40
CA ASN A 200 -21.48 -32.47 -0.41
C ASN A 200 -21.90 -31.61 -1.61
N THR A 201 -22.53 -32.23 -2.61
CA THR A 201 -22.97 -31.56 -3.84
C THR A 201 -24.35 -30.90 -3.74
N ASP A 202 -25.13 -31.21 -2.70
CA ASP A 202 -26.54 -30.82 -2.60
C ASP A 202 -26.72 -29.48 -1.88
N TRP A 203 -25.77 -29.09 -1.02
CA TRP A 203 -25.83 -27.84 -0.27
C TRP A 203 -25.55 -26.57 -1.11
N PRO A 204 -24.53 -26.54 -2.01
CA PRO A 204 -24.21 -25.35 -2.80
C PRO A 204 -25.38 -24.95 -3.73
N ARG A 205 -25.86 -23.71 -3.63
CA ARG A 205 -26.89 -23.15 -4.52
C ARG A 205 -26.27 -22.46 -5.74
N GLN A 206 -25.08 -21.91 -5.57
CA GLN A 206 -24.32 -21.22 -6.61
C GLN A 206 -22.86 -21.73 -6.65
N THR A 207 -22.14 -21.40 -7.72
CA THR A 207 -20.72 -21.73 -7.87
C THR A 207 -19.87 -21.19 -6.70
N LEU A 208 -20.23 -20.01 -6.16
CA LEU A 208 -19.52 -19.40 -5.04
C LEU A 208 -19.60 -20.25 -3.76
N ASP A 209 -20.76 -20.87 -3.50
CA ASP A 209 -20.99 -21.68 -2.30
C ASP A 209 -20.03 -22.87 -2.22
N ARG A 210 -19.55 -23.36 -3.37
CA ARG A 210 -18.56 -24.45 -3.42
C ARG A 210 -17.20 -24.03 -2.86
N PHE A 211 -16.81 -22.76 -3.01
CA PHE A 211 -15.57 -22.25 -2.40
C PHE A 211 -15.66 -22.18 -0.89
N ILE A 212 -16.82 -21.76 -0.37
CA ILE A 212 -17.09 -21.72 1.07
C ILE A 212 -17.14 -23.15 1.62
N LEU A 213 -17.92 -24.03 0.99
CA LEU A 213 -18.07 -25.40 1.42
C LEU A 213 -16.74 -26.16 1.38
N ARG A 214 -15.91 -25.96 0.35
CA ARG A 214 -14.58 -26.56 0.27
C ARG A 214 -13.72 -26.22 1.50
N ARG A 215 -13.76 -24.96 1.95
CA ARG A 215 -13.02 -24.52 3.15
C ARG A 215 -13.60 -25.11 4.43
N LEU A 216 -14.94 -25.21 4.53
CA LEU A 216 -15.60 -25.85 5.67
C LEU A 216 -15.24 -27.33 5.76
N GLU A 217 -15.34 -28.09 4.65
CA GLU A 217 -14.99 -29.51 4.59
C GLU A 217 -13.53 -29.77 4.95
N GLN A 218 -12.59 -28.93 4.45
CA GLN A 218 -11.17 -29.01 4.82
C GLN A 218 -10.94 -28.78 6.32
N ALA A 219 -11.76 -27.94 6.95
CA ALA A 219 -11.70 -27.67 8.38
C ALA A 219 -12.49 -28.69 9.22
N GLY A 220 -13.13 -29.69 8.61
CA GLY A 220 -14.00 -30.64 9.31
C GLY A 220 -15.30 -30.01 9.83
N LEU A 221 -15.70 -28.87 9.27
CA LEU A 221 -16.91 -28.15 9.62
C LEU A 221 -18.04 -28.42 8.62
N THR A 222 -19.27 -28.36 9.09
CA THR A 222 -20.47 -28.45 8.26
C THR A 222 -21.22 -27.12 8.26
N PRO A 223 -21.91 -26.75 7.17
CA PRO A 223 -22.76 -25.57 7.16
C PRO A 223 -23.83 -25.60 8.25
N SER A 224 -24.15 -24.44 8.82
CA SER A 224 -25.27 -24.29 9.75
C SER A 224 -26.60 -24.55 9.06
N ALA A 225 -27.58 -25.04 9.83
CA ALA A 225 -28.96 -25.18 9.35
C ALA A 225 -29.54 -23.83 8.93
N ALA A 226 -30.43 -23.86 7.93
CA ALA A 226 -31.17 -22.68 7.51
C ALA A 226 -32.04 -22.15 8.67
N ALA A 227 -32.15 -20.83 8.78
CA ALA A 227 -33.07 -20.22 9.73
C ALA A 227 -34.53 -20.52 9.36
N ASP A 228 -35.39 -20.66 10.35
CA ASP A 228 -36.83 -20.79 10.12
C ASP A 228 -37.41 -19.49 9.53
N LYS A 229 -38.57 -19.58 8.86
CA LYS A 229 -39.20 -18.45 8.18
C LYS A 229 -39.48 -17.26 9.12
N ARG A 230 -39.88 -17.50 10.38
CA ARG A 230 -40.19 -16.40 11.33
C ARG A 230 -38.92 -15.66 11.75
N THR A 231 -37.83 -16.38 11.98
CA THR A 231 -36.51 -15.79 12.25
C THR A 231 -35.99 -15.01 11.03
N LEU A 232 -36.13 -15.59 9.84
CA LEU A 232 -35.62 -14.99 8.60
C LEU A 232 -36.30 -13.65 8.28
N ILE A 233 -37.63 -13.58 8.27
CA ILE A 233 -38.34 -12.32 7.98
C ILE A 233 -38.00 -11.24 9.01
N ARG A 234 -37.90 -11.61 10.29
CA ARG A 234 -37.53 -10.65 11.35
C ARG A 234 -36.15 -10.05 11.09
N ARG A 235 -35.14 -10.86 10.75
CA ARG A 235 -33.78 -10.39 10.46
C ARG A 235 -33.78 -9.43 9.26
N VAL A 236 -34.37 -9.84 8.15
CA VAL A 236 -34.42 -9.04 6.92
C VAL A 236 -35.05 -7.66 7.16
N TYR A 237 -36.15 -7.61 7.92
CA TYR A 237 -36.81 -6.35 8.28
C TYR A 237 -35.91 -5.41 9.11
N PHE A 238 -35.23 -5.93 10.13
CA PHE A 238 -34.29 -5.12 10.91
C PHE A 238 -33.06 -4.69 10.10
N ASP A 239 -32.57 -5.55 9.24
CA ASP A 239 -31.39 -5.27 8.42
C ASP A 239 -31.69 -4.17 7.39
N LEU A 240 -32.81 -4.30 6.66
CA LEU A 240 -33.13 -3.39 5.56
C LEU A 240 -33.79 -2.09 6.01
N ILE A 241 -34.73 -2.13 6.96
CA ILE A 241 -35.51 -0.95 7.35
C ILE A 241 -35.45 -0.63 8.86
N GLY A 242 -34.83 -1.51 9.67
CA GLY A 242 -34.59 -1.22 11.10
C GLY A 242 -35.80 -1.37 12.02
N LEU A 243 -36.93 -1.84 11.48
CA LEU A 243 -38.18 -2.04 12.21
C LEU A 243 -38.61 -3.50 12.11
N PRO A 244 -39.31 -4.07 13.11
CA PRO A 244 -39.84 -5.42 13.01
C PRO A 244 -40.99 -5.51 11.99
N PRO A 245 -41.24 -6.71 11.42
CA PRO A 245 -42.43 -6.96 10.62
C PRO A 245 -43.69 -6.96 11.50
N SER A 246 -44.84 -6.61 10.92
CA SER A 246 -46.14 -6.79 11.56
C SER A 246 -46.54 -8.27 11.65
N PRO A 247 -47.44 -8.66 12.57
CA PRO A 247 -47.92 -10.04 12.64
C PRO A 247 -48.48 -10.58 11.32
N ALA A 248 -49.25 -9.75 10.60
CA ALA A 248 -49.84 -10.12 9.31
C ALA A 248 -48.77 -10.38 8.22
N GLU A 249 -47.70 -9.58 8.19
CA GLU A 249 -46.58 -9.80 7.25
C GLU A 249 -45.81 -11.09 7.57
N VAL A 250 -45.63 -11.40 8.86
CA VAL A 250 -45.02 -12.67 9.29
C VAL A 250 -45.87 -13.85 8.86
N ASP A 251 -47.17 -13.81 9.15
CA ASP A 251 -48.06 -14.94 8.84
C ASP A 251 -48.20 -15.14 7.31
N ALA A 252 -48.25 -14.06 6.54
CA ALA A 252 -48.23 -14.13 5.07
C ALA A 252 -46.94 -14.77 4.53
N PHE A 253 -45.76 -14.38 5.04
CA PHE A 253 -44.50 -14.96 4.60
C PHE A 253 -44.32 -16.42 5.04
N VAL A 254 -44.76 -16.76 6.25
CA VAL A 254 -44.68 -18.13 6.75
C VAL A 254 -45.53 -19.07 5.89
N ALA A 255 -46.72 -18.62 5.50
CA ALA A 255 -47.64 -19.37 4.65
C ALA A 255 -47.22 -19.45 3.17
N ASP A 256 -46.30 -18.60 2.71
CA ASP A 256 -45.85 -18.59 1.31
C ASP A 256 -44.69 -19.58 1.09
N ASP A 257 -45.00 -20.71 0.45
CA ASP A 257 -44.02 -21.76 0.07
C ASP A 257 -43.39 -21.55 -1.31
N SER A 258 -43.65 -20.40 -1.95
CA SER A 258 -43.01 -20.04 -3.21
C SER A 258 -41.48 -20.00 -3.07
N PRO A 259 -40.72 -20.50 -4.05
CA PRO A 259 -39.26 -20.35 -4.06
C PRO A 259 -38.79 -18.89 -4.07
N LYS A 260 -39.68 -17.94 -4.39
CA LYS A 260 -39.41 -16.50 -4.44
C LYS A 260 -39.97 -15.71 -3.25
N ALA A 261 -40.55 -16.37 -2.24
CA ALA A 261 -41.20 -15.68 -1.12
C ALA A 261 -40.27 -14.65 -0.45
N LEU A 262 -38.98 -15.00 -0.28
CA LEU A 262 -37.99 -14.10 0.31
C LEU A 262 -37.64 -12.92 -0.60
N GLU A 263 -37.46 -13.16 -1.90
CA GLU A 263 -37.13 -12.12 -2.89
C GLU A 263 -38.23 -11.06 -2.91
N VAL A 264 -39.50 -11.47 -2.94
CA VAL A 264 -40.65 -10.56 -2.91
C VAL A 264 -40.66 -9.68 -1.66
N VAL A 265 -40.35 -10.25 -0.48
CA VAL A 265 -40.24 -9.48 0.76
C VAL A 265 -39.07 -8.49 0.70
N VAL A 266 -37.91 -8.92 0.21
CA VAL A 266 -36.72 -8.08 0.09
C VAL A 266 -36.98 -6.92 -0.87
N ASP A 267 -37.50 -7.18 -2.07
CA ASP A 267 -37.80 -6.15 -3.07
C ASP A 267 -38.76 -5.10 -2.51
N ARG A 268 -39.84 -5.55 -1.86
CA ARG A 268 -40.79 -4.64 -1.19
C ARG A 268 -40.13 -3.75 -0.13
N LEU A 269 -39.16 -4.28 0.61
CA LEU A 269 -38.46 -3.53 1.65
C LEU A 269 -37.44 -2.56 1.06
N LEU A 270 -36.76 -2.93 -0.02
CA LEU A 270 -35.85 -2.05 -0.75
C LEU A 270 -36.61 -0.89 -1.40
N ASP A 271 -37.82 -1.13 -1.91
CA ASP A 271 -38.70 -0.10 -2.47
C ASP A 271 -39.36 0.80 -1.40
N SER A 272 -39.21 0.46 -0.11
CA SER A 272 -39.78 1.26 0.98
C SER A 272 -38.94 2.51 1.22
N PRO A 273 -39.54 3.71 1.40
CA PRO A 273 -38.78 4.92 1.76
C PRO A 273 -38.01 4.78 3.09
N ARG A 274 -38.42 3.83 3.95
CA ARG A 274 -37.74 3.50 5.20
C ARG A 274 -36.37 2.85 4.99
N PHE A 275 -36.12 2.27 3.82
CA PHE A 275 -34.79 1.77 3.46
C PHE A 275 -33.78 2.92 3.47
N GLY A 276 -34.07 4.02 2.76
CA GLY A 276 -33.23 5.22 2.79
C GLY A 276 -33.07 5.82 4.19
N GLU A 277 -34.13 5.85 5.01
CA GLU A 277 -34.03 6.29 6.42
C GLU A 277 -33.06 5.42 7.24
N ARG A 278 -33.11 4.09 7.06
CA ARG A 278 -32.20 3.14 7.71
C ARG A 278 -30.76 3.33 7.24
N TRP A 279 -30.55 3.38 5.93
CA TRP A 279 -29.21 3.35 5.35
C TRP A 279 -28.50 4.69 5.38
N ALA A 280 -29.24 5.80 5.28
CA ALA A 280 -28.69 7.15 5.42
C ALA A 280 -27.97 7.35 6.75
N ARG A 281 -28.47 6.76 7.85
CA ARG A 281 -27.80 6.85 9.16
C ARG A 281 -26.36 6.37 9.12
N HIS A 282 -26.05 5.28 8.39
CA HIS A 282 -24.66 4.79 8.32
C HIS A 282 -23.72 5.81 7.68
N TRP A 283 -24.21 6.55 6.68
CA TRP A 283 -23.46 7.64 6.08
C TRP A 283 -23.37 8.87 7.00
N LEU A 284 -24.50 9.24 7.62
CA LEU A 284 -24.58 10.38 8.54
C LEU A 284 -23.68 10.18 9.77
N ASP A 285 -23.55 8.96 10.27
CA ASP A 285 -22.63 8.60 11.35
C ASP A 285 -21.16 8.81 10.92
N LEU A 286 -20.81 8.40 9.69
CA LEU A 286 -19.44 8.54 9.16
C LEU A 286 -19.02 10.01 9.05
N VAL A 287 -19.93 10.87 8.58
CA VAL A 287 -19.67 12.32 8.44
C VAL A 287 -19.92 13.10 9.75
N ARG A 288 -20.23 12.39 10.84
CA ARG A 288 -20.54 12.97 12.16
C ARG A 288 -21.63 14.03 12.09
N TYR A 289 -22.69 13.72 11.36
CA TYR A 289 -23.84 14.59 11.25
C TYR A 289 -24.43 14.89 12.63
N ALA A 290 -24.69 16.17 12.87
CA ALA A 290 -25.40 16.64 14.04
C ALA A 290 -26.31 17.80 13.63
N GLU A 291 -27.41 17.98 14.37
CA GLU A 291 -28.31 19.14 14.19
C GLU A 291 -27.90 20.32 15.08
N THR A 292 -26.90 20.11 15.94
CA THR A 292 -26.37 21.09 16.88
C THR A 292 -24.84 20.98 16.98
N TYR A 293 -24.19 21.97 17.58
CA TYR A 293 -22.71 22.00 17.71
C TYR A 293 -22.16 21.11 18.86
N GLY A 294 -23.00 20.63 19.78
CA GLY A 294 -22.64 19.58 20.73
C GLY A 294 -21.46 19.88 21.67
N HIS A 295 -21.30 21.13 22.14
CA HIS A 295 -20.31 21.54 23.15
C HIS A 295 -21.00 22.26 24.32
N GLU A 296 -20.24 22.88 25.24
CA GLU A 296 -20.71 23.71 26.38
C GLU A 296 -21.88 24.65 26.05
N PHE A 297 -22.05 25.04 24.79
CA PHE A 297 -23.26 25.66 24.26
C PHE A 297 -23.81 24.84 23.08
N ASP A 298 -25.04 24.34 23.21
CA ASP A 298 -25.71 23.49 22.22
C ASP A 298 -26.58 24.32 21.27
N PHE A 299 -25.94 25.05 20.35
CA PHE A 299 -26.66 25.84 19.36
C PHE A 299 -27.11 24.98 18.17
N PRO A 300 -28.29 25.22 17.59
CA PRO A 300 -28.73 24.54 16.37
C PRO A 300 -27.86 24.97 15.17
N ILE A 301 -27.56 24.02 14.29
CA ILE A 301 -26.91 24.26 13.00
C ILE A 301 -28.02 24.59 11.98
N PRO A 302 -28.11 25.84 11.46
CA PRO A 302 -29.20 26.21 10.57
C PRO A 302 -29.26 25.31 9.33
N ASN A 303 -30.45 24.76 9.07
CA ASN A 303 -30.74 23.90 7.90
C ASN A 303 -29.99 22.56 7.82
N ALA A 304 -29.35 22.08 8.90
CA ALA A 304 -28.65 20.78 8.90
C ALA A 304 -29.54 19.62 8.40
N PHE A 305 -30.82 19.61 8.80
CA PHE A 305 -31.81 18.62 8.38
C PHE A 305 -31.94 18.47 6.86
N ARG A 306 -31.66 19.52 6.07
CA ARG A 306 -31.73 19.44 4.61
C ARG A 306 -30.67 18.49 4.04
N TYR A 307 -29.50 18.41 4.67
CA TYR A 307 -28.46 17.46 4.27
C TYR A 307 -28.87 16.03 4.63
N ARG A 308 -29.40 15.80 5.83
CA ARG A 308 -30.00 14.50 6.22
C ARG A 308 -31.07 14.07 5.21
N ASP A 309 -32.02 14.95 4.92
CA ASP A 309 -33.12 14.63 4.01
C ASP A 309 -32.62 14.41 2.57
N TYR A 310 -31.57 15.12 2.14
CA TYR A 310 -30.91 14.86 0.86
C TYR A 310 -30.27 13.45 0.82
N VAL A 311 -29.54 13.06 1.87
CA VAL A 311 -28.94 11.72 1.94
C VAL A 311 -30.01 10.63 1.93
N ILE A 312 -31.11 10.82 2.66
CA ILE A 312 -32.25 9.88 2.63
C ILE A 312 -32.82 9.75 1.21
N ARG A 313 -33.05 10.86 0.51
CA ARG A 313 -33.54 10.83 -0.88
C ARG A 313 -32.54 10.14 -1.81
N ALA A 314 -31.24 10.37 -1.66
CA ALA A 314 -30.22 9.75 -2.51
C ALA A 314 -30.16 8.21 -2.41
N PHE A 315 -30.72 7.61 -1.36
CA PHE A 315 -30.88 6.15 -1.27
C PHE A 315 -32.19 5.64 -1.88
N ASN A 316 -33.21 6.50 -2.01
CA ASN A 316 -34.55 6.13 -2.44
C ASN A 316 -34.89 6.55 -3.88
N GLU A 317 -34.18 7.52 -4.45
CA GLU A 317 -34.38 8.13 -5.78
C GLU A 317 -33.13 8.00 -6.66
#